data_AF-A0A524QUN4-F1
#
_entry.id   AF-A0A524QUN4-F1
#
_cell.length_a   1.000
_cell.length_b   1.000
_cell.length_c   1.000
_cell.angle_alpha   90.00
_cell.angle_beta   90.00
_cell.angle_gamma   90.00
#
_symmetry.space_group_name_H-M   'P 1'
#
loop_
_entity.id
_entity.type
_entity.pdbx_description
1 polymer ?
#
loop_
_entity_poly.entity_id
_entity_poly.type
_entity_poly.pdbx_seq_one_letter_code
_entity_poly.pdbx_strand_id
1 'polypeptide(L)'
;MIRSAYRFWKVLAFAGLLAFIAPEASARDFEVDYGNLTPATLKAVMTQNVKGYRTGIALSGGGARGFAHLGVLEELQRSGVEIDVVAGTSMGGIVGGLYAAGMTPEQIEKTALGIRWSDFFSDKPLRGSQLFTRRAETEGELLTLRFDGFNPKIPTALSSGQKLVNVLSSLTLTSSYFSKGDFANLDRKLAVVATDIVTGEEVVFERGSMIEALRATMGVPLAFTPLEQDGRLLMDGGLLEPIPTHTVRKLGADFVIAVDVTSDLMPLGEISDAIDIAGQVTTILSAEAKRRLLSEADFVVTPDLSGFKATAFNMGDSAIARGRRAMAPRILELKRRLAQVTDTCAVIQLDTVKFEGMIPENVDSFERGARGNLIRLQGQSVRIAQITQATYELFRTGAYASVRYRLDGNSLVVGTAPFALIKQINISGNQLYADSTLQRVSGSGIAPVNSVVRLQAVYDSILTFYRNNGYDLAQIKGASLDTAKQELEIVLDEGRISGISVEGNDKTRWWVVTSYFPLDAGDLYSKFRAMRGVQDIYGSGLFDNVNLRLEERNGGVWVTIILRERKFT
;
A
#
# COMPACT_ATOMS: atom_id res chain seq x y z
N MET A 1 -22.29 -64.15 28.39
CA MET A 1 -21.16 -63.44 29.05
C MET A 1 -21.35 -61.96 28.73
N ILE A 2 -21.98 -61.14 29.58
CA ILE A 2 -21.42 -60.54 30.81
C ILE A 2 -20.11 -59.81 30.47
N ARG A 3 -19.88 -58.50 30.68
CA ARG A 3 -20.58 -57.34 31.28
C ARG A 3 -19.70 -56.11 30.91
N SER A 4 -20.28 -54.96 30.53
CA SER A 4 -20.37 -53.69 31.34
C SER A 4 -19.03 -53.03 31.70
N ALA A 5 -18.82 -51.72 31.68
CA ALA A 5 -19.69 -50.54 31.76
C ALA A 5 -18.88 -49.34 31.18
N TYR A 6 -19.45 -48.33 30.53
CA TYR A 6 -20.21 -47.25 31.18
C TYR A 6 -21.14 -46.53 30.19
N ARG A 7 -22.41 -46.47 30.58
CA ARG A 7 -23.48 -45.56 30.14
C ARG A 7 -23.84 -44.71 31.39
N PHE A 8 -24.51 -43.56 31.18
CA PHE A 8 -25.11 -42.60 32.15
C PHE A 8 -24.22 -41.40 32.53
N TRP A 9 -24.51 -40.15 32.14
CA TRP A 9 -25.78 -39.37 32.20
C TRP A 9 -26.03 -38.49 30.95
N LYS A 10 -27.21 -38.56 30.29
CA LYS A 10 -28.36 -37.60 30.25
C LYS A 10 -28.03 -36.21 29.65
N VAL A 11 -28.55 -35.70 28.53
CA VAL A 11 -29.92 -35.61 27.92
C VAL A 11 -30.98 -35.01 28.85
N LEU A 12 -31.37 -33.76 28.57
CA LEU A 12 -32.76 -33.35 28.46
C LEU A 12 -32.90 -32.13 27.54
N ALA A 13 -33.68 -32.34 26.48
CA ALA A 13 -34.22 -31.36 25.57
C ALA A 13 -35.57 -30.81 26.11
N PHE A 14 -35.93 -29.62 25.63
CA PHE A 14 -37.30 -29.17 25.33
C PHE A 14 -38.35 -28.96 26.45
N ALA A 15 -38.59 -27.69 26.76
CA ALA A 15 -39.92 -27.05 26.89
C ALA A 15 -39.69 -25.52 26.81
N GLY A 16 -40.30 -24.70 25.97
CA GLY A 16 -41.58 -24.84 25.26
C GLY A 16 -42.60 -23.87 25.86
N LEU A 17 -42.79 -22.72 25.18
CA LEU A 17 -43.94 -21.80 25.19
C LEU A 17 -43.89 -20.51 26.06
N LEU A 18 -44.16 -19.40 25.35
CA LEU A 18 -44.54 -18.05 25.76
C LEU A 18 -43.43 -17.02 26.07
N ALA A 19 -42.81 -16.51 25.01
CA ALA A 19 -42.68 -15.06 24.86
C ALA A 19 -42.84 -14.70 23.38
N PHE A 20 -43.68 -13.71 23.14
CA PHE A 20 -44.10 -13.21 21.84
C PHE A 20 -42.92 -12.71 21.00
N ILE A 21 -43.10 -12.86 19.68
CA ILE A 21 -42.24 -12.37 18.61
C ILE A 21 -41.94 -10.87 18.82
N ALA A 22 -40.70 -10.57 19.18
CA ALA A 22 -40.03 -9.33 18.84
C ALA A 22 -38.84 -9.72 17.94
N PRO A 23 -38.49 -8.94 16.90
CA PRO A 23 -37.41 -9.33 16.02
C PRO A 23 -36.09 -9.32 16.79
N GLU A 24 -35.33 -10.42 16.74
CA GLU A 24 -33.91 -10.53 17.12
C GLU A 24 -33.00 -9.67 16.20
N ALA A 25 -33.40 -8.44 15.90
CA ALA A 25 -32.76 -7.60 14.93
C ALA A 25 -31.67 -6.77 15.61
N SER A 26 -30.44 -7.30 15.67
CA SER A 26 -29.15 -6.58 15.52
C SER A 26 -27.97 -7.19 16.30
N ALA A 27 -27.93 -8.50 16.56
CA ALA A 27 -26.71 -9.10 17.09
C ALA A 27 -25.60 -9.05 16.02
N ARG A 28 -24.53 -8.27 16.26
CA ARG A 28 -23.33 -8.28 15.43
C ARG A 28 -22.12 -8.62 16.28
N ASP A 29 -21.32 -9.54 15.76
CA ASP A 29 -20.23 -10.17 16.48
C ASP A 29 -18.89 -9.84 15.82
N PHE A 30 -17.93 -9.40 16.62
CA PHE A 30 -16.52 -9.27 16.25
C PHE A 30 -15.72 -10.29 17.05
N GLU A 31 -14.98 -11.17 16.37
CA GLU A 31 -14.27 -12.28 17.01
C GLU A 31 -12.93 -12.56 16.35
N VAL A 32 -11.95 -12.96 17.16
CA VAL A 32 -10.63 -13.42 16.74
C VAL A 32 -10.62 -14.94 16.67
N ASP A 33 -10.22 -15.49 15.52
CA ASP A 33 -9.99 -16.93 15.36
C ASP A 33 -8.61 -17.33 15.89
N TYR A 34 -8.57 -18.04 17.03
CA TYR A 34 -7.32 -18.55 17.60
C TYR A 34 -6.65 -19.67 16.81
N GLY A 35 -7.39 -20.31 15.88
CA GLY A 35 -6.83 -21.27 14.94
C GLY A 35 -5.99 -20.63 13.84
N ASN A 36 -6.15 -19.33 13.59
CA ASN A 36 -5.44 -18.60 12.56
C ASN A 36 -5.18 -17.13 12.95
N LEU A 37 -4.04 -16.90 13.60
CA LEU A 37 -3.58 -15.58 14.04
C LEU A 37 -2.54 -14.97 13.10
N THR A 38 -2.56 -15.32 11.81
CA THR A 38 -1.62 -14.73 10.85
C THR A 38 -1.79 -13.19 10.76
N PRO A 39 -0.73 -12.43 10.41
CA PRO A 39 -0.81 -10.98 10.27
C PRO A 39 -1.95 -10.53 9.34
N ALA A 40 -2.19 -11.26 8.24
CA ALA A 40 -3.28 -10.96 7.32
C ALA A 40 -4.66 -11.12 7.97
N THR A 41 -4.85 -12.17 8.78
CA THR A 41 -6.13 -12.42 9.48
C THR A 41 -6.36 -11.38 10.56
N LEU A 42 -5.34 -11.07 11.36
CA LEU A 42 -5.43 -10.01 12.38
C LEU A 42 -5.74 -8.66 11.74
N LYS A 43 -5.05 -8.32 10.64
CA LYS A 43 -5.31 -7.10 9.87
C LYS A 43 -6.75 -7.06 9.36
N ALA A 44 -7.22 -8.11 8.69
CA ALA A 44 -8.57 -8.17 8.14
C ALA A 44 -9.65 -7.94 9.20
N VAL A 45 -9.44 -8.50 10.39
CA VAL A 45 -10.32 -8.35 11.54
C VAL A 45 -10.23 -6.93 12.15
N MET A 46 -9.03 -6.35 12.20
CA MET A 46 -8.77 -4.98 12.71
C MET A 46 -9.03 -3.84 11.72
N THR A 47 -9.24 -4.13 10.44
CA THR A 47 -9.56 -3.15 9.38
C THR A 47 -10.88 -3.44 8.68
N GLN A 48 -11.77 -4.21 9.30
CA GLN A 48 -13.08 -4.51 8.75
C GLN A 48 -13.85 -3.20 8.53
N ASN A 49 -14.34 -2.99 7.31
CA ASN A 49 -15.16 -1.82 7.01
C ASN A 49 -16.54 -1.96 7.65
N VAL A 50 -16.65 -1.51 8.89
CA VAL A 50 -17.88 -1.42 9.68
C VAL A 50 -18.64 -0.12 9.47
N LYS A 51 -18.02 0.85 8.79
CA LYS A 51 -18.58 2.18 8.56
C LYS A 51 -19.74 2.16 7.57
N GLY A 52 -19.80 1.13 6.73
CA GLY A 52 -20.85 0.97 5.71
C GLY A 52 -20.65 1.83 4.46
N TYR A 53 -19.47 2.47 4.33
CA TYR A 53 -19.07 3.23 3.15
C TYR A 53 -17.56 3.16 2.96
N ARG A 54 -17.09 3.35 1.73
CA ARG A 54 -15.67 3.40 1.36
C ARG A 54 -15.24 4.83 1.06
N THR A 55 -14.16 5.27 1.68
CA THR A 55 -13.50 6.54 1.38
C THR A 55 -12.39 6.31 0.38
N GLY A 56 -12.44 7.02 -0.75
CA GLY A 56 -11.41 6.98 -1.77
C GLY A 56 -10.65 8.29 -1.87
N ILE A 57 -9.38 8.23 -2.29
CA ILE A 57 -8.56 9.41 -2.58
C ILE A 57 -8.03 9.38 -4.01
N ALA A 58 -8.23 10.48 -4.73
CA ALA A 58 -7.72 10.72 -6.07
C ALA A 58 -6.51 11.66 -5.98
N LEU A 59 -5.33 11.17 -6.34
CA LEU A 59 -4.08 11.92 -6.32
C LEU A 59 -3.71 12.33 -7.75
N SER A 60 -3.78 13.62 -8.01
CA SER A 60 -3.51 14.17 -9.34
C SER A 60 -2.04 14.13 -9.77
N GLY A 61 -1.82 14.30 -11.07
CA GLY A 61 -0.49 14.53 -11.62
C GLY A 61 0.04 15.94 -11.36
N GLY A 62 1.35 16.13 -11.52
CA GLY A 62 1.98 17.45 -11.31
C GLY A 62 3.50 17.46 -11.14
N GLY A 63 4.22 16.37 -11.48
CA GLY A 63 5.66 16.28 -11.27
C GLY A 63 6.05 16.50 -9.80
N ALA A 64 7.06 17.34 -9.55
CA ALA A 64 7.54 17.70 -8.21
C ALA A 64 6.45 18.29 -7.29
N ARG A 65 5.40 18.92 -7.85
CA ARG A 65 4.26 19.43 -7.08
C ARG A 65 3.53 18.32 -6.32
N GLY A 66 3.61 17.08 -6.81
CA GLY A 66 3.04 15.89 -6.19
C GLY A 66 3.61 15.54 -4.82
N PHE A 67 4.74 16.13 -4.40
CA PHE A 67 5.17 16.01 -2.99
C PHE A 67 4.14 16.58 -2.01
N ALA A 68 3.31 17.54 -2.42
CA ALA A 68 2.23 18.05 -1.58
C ALA A 68 1.19 16.98 -1.20
N HIS A 69 1.05 15.91 -1.99
CA HIS A 69 0.19 14.77 -1.63
C HIS A 69 0.58 14.16 -0.30
N LEU A 70 1.88 14.07 0.01
CA LEU A 70 2.37 13.53 1.27
C LEU A 70 1.87 14.34 2.45
N GLY A 71 1.94 15.67 2.38
CA GLY A 71 1.45 16.55 3.43
C GLY A 71 -0.06 16.41 3.67
N VAL A 72 -0.84 16.17 2.62
CA VAL A 72 -2.28 15.89 2.76
C VAL A 72 -2.51 14.52 3.41
N LEU A 73 -1.81 13.49 2.94
CA LEU A 73 -1.91 12.13 3.49
C LEU A 73 -1.50 12.05 4.96
N GLU A 74 -0.46 12.77 5.37
CA GLU A 74 -0.04 12.87 6.77
C GLU A 74 -1.13 13.47 7.65
N GLU A 75 -1.77 14.56 7.22
CA GLU A 75 -2.84 15.18 7.98
C GLU A 75 -4.09 14.28 8.07
N LEU A 76 -4.43 13.57 7.00
CA LEU A 76 -5.49 12.56 7.00
C LEU A 76 -5.17 11.42 7.99
N GLN A 77 -3.96 10.86 7.90
CA GLN A 77 -3.49 9.78 8.77
C GLN A 77 -3.46 10.20 10.24
N ARG A 78 -2.85 11.35 10.54
CA ARG A 78 -2.77 11.93 11.90
C ARG A 78 -4.14 12.18 12.51
N SER A 79 -5.12 12.49 11.67
CA SER A 79 -6.49 12.74 12.09
C SER A 79 -7.36 11.49 12.17
N GLY A 80 -6.82 10.31 11.83
CA GLY A 80 -7.57 9.05 11.82
C GLY A 80 -8.61 8.96 10.71
N VAL A 81 -8.44 9.70 9.61
CA VAL A 81 -9.25 9.51 8.40
C VAL A 81 -8.65 8.33 7.62
N GLU A 82 -9.41 7.24 7.54
CA GLU A 82 -8.99 6.04 6.83
C GLU A 82 -9.36 6.15 5.35
N ILE A 83 -8.44 5.70 4.49
CA ILE A 83 -8.60 5.67 3.04
C ILE A 83 -8.62 4.20 2.61
N ASP A 84 -9.70 3.78 1.98
CA ASP A 84 -9.94 2.40 1.51
C ASP A 84 -9.44 2.18 0.08
N VAL A 85 -9.52 3.24 -0.73
CA VAL A 85 -9.28 3.23 -2.18
C VAL A 85 -8.36 4.38 -2.56
N VAL A 86 -7.39 4.12 -3.41
CA VAL A 86 -6.44 5.11 -3.93
C VAL A 86 -6.44 5.01 -5.44
N ALA A 87 -6.56 6.12 -6.14
CA ALA A 87 -6.16 6.20 -7.54
C ALA A 87 -5.17 7.34 -7.74
N GLY A 88 -4.18 7.11 -8.59
CA GLY A 88 -3.12 8.07 -8.82
C GLY A 88 -2.75 8.22 -10.29
N THR A 89 -2.51 9.47 -10.69
CA THR A 89 -1.98 9.84 -12.00
C THR A 89 -0.62 10.47 -11.82
N SER A 90 0.35 10.09 -12.66
CA SER A 90 1.70 10.64 -12.67
C SER A 90 2.39 10.51 -11.30
N MET A 91 2.87 11.60 -10.71
CA MET A 91 3.42 11.61 -9.35
C MET A 91 2.40 11.17 -8.30
N GLY A 92 1.10 11.44 -8.51
CA GLY A 92 0.02 10.91 -7.68
C GLY A 92 -0.07 9.38 -7.76
N GLY A 93 0.29 8.80 -8.91
CA GLY A 93 0.46 7.36 -9.10
C GLY A 93 1.60 6.81 -8.24
N ILE A 94 2.78 7.45 -8.23
CA ILE A 94 3.90 7.04 -7.36
C ILE A 94 3.51 7.14 -5.88
N VAL A 95 3.09 8.33 -5.43
CA VAL A 95 2.75 8.54 -4.00
C VAL A 95 1.61 7.62 -3.57
N GLY A 96 0.55 7.54 -4.39
CA GLY A 96 -0.60 6.69 -4.14
C GLY A 96 -0.25 5.20 -4.17
N GLY A 97 0.61 4.78 -5.10
CA GLY A 97 1.09 3.40 -5.20
C GLY A 97 1.91 2.98 -3.99
N LEU A 98 2.85 3.81 -3.54
CA LEU A 98 3.64 3.53 -2.33
C LEU A 98 2.77 3.53 -1.07
N TYR A 99 1.80 4.44 -0.98
CA TYR A 99 0.84 4.50 0.12
C TYR A 99 -0.09 3.28 0.13
N ALA A 100 -0.57 2.86 -1.03
CA ALA A 100 -1.35 1.64 -1.19
C ALA A 100 -0.54 0.37 -0.91
N ALA A 101 0.77 0.40 -1.18
CA ALA A 101 1.71 -0.67 -0.82
C ALA A 101 2.02 -0.77 0.70
N GLY A 102 1.42 0.09 1.53
CA GLY A 102 1.52 0.04 2.99
C GLY A 102 2.60 0.95 3.58
N MET A 103 3.32 1.72 2.76
CA MET A 103 4.25 2.72 3.29
C MET A 103 3.48 3.87 3.95
N THR A 104 3.95 4.32 5.10
CA THR A 104 3.40 5.52 5.73
C THR A 104 3.84 6.78 4.96
N PRO A 105 3.06 7.86 4.97
CA PRO A 105 3.45 9.12 4.34
C PRO A 105 4.84 9.60 4.78
N GLU A 106 5.19 9.42 6.06
CA GLU A 106 6.49 9.79 6.62
C GLU A 106 7.64 8.93 6.07
N GLN A 107 7.40 7.63 5.83
CA GLN A 107 8.38 6.76 5.18
C GLN A 107 8.58 7.14 3.71
N ILE A 108 7.49 7.51 3.01
CA ILE A 108 7.55 7.97 1.63
C ILE A 108 8.29 9.32 1.56
N GLU A 109 8.01 10.26 2.46
CA GLU A 109 8.73 11.53 2.60
C GLU A 109 10.23 11.29 2.78
N LYS A 110 10.61 10.50 3.79
CA LYS A 110 12.02 10.20 4.07
C LYS A 110 12.73 9.61 2.84
N THR A 111 12.04 8.72 2.13
CA THR A 111 12.56 8.11 0.89
C THR A 111 12.72 9.16 -0.20
N ALA A 112 11.68 9.95 -0.46
CA ALA A 112 11.64 10.95 -1.52
C ALA A 112 12.69 12.05 -1.35
N LEU A 113 12.92 12.50 -0.11
CA LEU A 113 13.92 13.52 0.22
C LEU A 113 15.35 12.98 0.19
N GLY A 114 15.53 11.66 0.36
CA GLY A 114 16.83 11.00 0.24
C GLY A 114 17.28 10.78 -1.21
N ILE A 115 16.39 10.99 -2.20
CA ILE A 115 16.67 10.76 -3.61
C ILE A 115 17.29 12.01 -4.24
N ARG A 116 18.41 11.84 -4.95
CA ARG A 116 18.97 12.88 -5.83
C ARG A 116 18.24 12.88 -7.17
N TRP A 117 17.12 13.59 -7.24
CA TRP A 117 16.25 13.63 -8.42
C TRP A 117 16.92 14.10 -9.71
N SER A 118 17.96 14.95 -9.61
CA SER A 118 18.79 15.36 -10.75
C SER A 118 19.42 14.20 -11.50
N ASP A 119 19.70 13.09 -10.81
CA ASP A 119 20.38 11.94 -11.41
C ASP A 119 19.45 11.16 -12.36
N PHE A 120 18.12 11.34 -12.26
CA PHE A 120 17.11 10.60 -13.02
C PHE A 120 16.86 11.15 -14.43
N PHE A 121 17.16 12.44 -14.64
CA PHE A 121 17.02 13.11 -15.94
C PHE A 121 18.30 13.06 -16.76
N SER A 122 19.23 12.14 -16.43
CA SER A 122 20.46 11.88 -17.18
C SER A 122 20.70 10.38 -17.39
N ASP A 123 21.06 9.99 -18.61
CA ASP A 123 21.31 8.58 -18.98
C ASP A 123 22.74 8.09 -18.64
N LYS A 124 23.54 8.84 -17.87
CA LYS A 124 24.90 8.41 -17.50
C LYS A 124 24.84 7.25 -16.48
N PRO A 125 25.45 6.08 -16.75
CA PRO A 125 25.52 4.97 -15.80
C PRO A 125 26.38 5.33 -14.57
N LEU A 126 26.08 4.73 -13.42
CA LEU A 126 26.87 4.88 -12.20
C LEU A 126 28.25 4.21 -12.38
N ARG A 127 29.31 4.94 -12.03
CA ARG A 127 30.72 4.73 -12.41
C ARG A 127 31.42 3.54 -11.73
N GLY A 128 30.67 2.52 -11.29
CA GLY A 128 31.11 1.58 -10.24
C GLY A 128 31.90 0.34 -10.64
N SER A 129 31.95 -0.08 -11.91
CA SER A 129 32.53 -1.40 -12.25
C SER A 129 33.16 -1.53 -13.64
N GLN A 130 33.60 -0.45 -14.27
CA GLN A 130 34.31 -0.56 -15.55
C GLN A 130 35.78 -0.95 -15.36
N LEU A 131 36.18 -2.04 -16.03
CA LEU A 131 37.58 -2.41 -16.29
C LEU A 131 38.36 -1.20 -16.81
N PHE A 132 39.60 -1.07 -16.34
CA PHE A 132 40.48 0.10 -16.46
C PHE A 132 40.69 0.67 -17.88
N THR A 133 40.32 -0.06 -18.93
CA THR A 133 40.61 0.24 -20.34
C THR A 133 39.66 1.24 -21.01
N ARG A 134 38.56 1.66 -20.37
CA ARG A 134 37.60 2.64 -20.95
C ARG A 134 37.53 4.00 -20.25
N ARG A 135 38.58 4.34 -19.48
CA ARG A 135 38.62 5.53 -18.62
C ARG A 135 38.75 6.89 -19.34
N ALA A 136 39.00 6.94 -20.65
CA ALA A 136 39.47 8.18 -21.29
C ALA A 136 38.57 8.81 -22.36
N GLU A 137 37.50 8.16 -22.82
CA GLU A 137 36.84 8.58 -24.09
C GLU A 137 35.44 9.21 -23.96
N THR A 138 34.88 9.40 -22.75
CA THR A 138 33.49 9.86 -22.62
C THR A 138 33.34 11.05 -21.68
N GLU A 139 34.18 12.07 -21.87
CA GLU A 139 33.94 13.41 -21.31
C GLU A 139 33.23 14.29 -22.36
N GLY A 140 32.04 14.79 -22.02
CA GLY A 140 31.46 15.96 -22.70
C GLY A 140 30.19 15.76 -23.53
N GLU A 141 29.75 14.54 -23.85
CA GLU A 141 28.57 14.38 -24.72
C GLU A 141 27.26 14.52 -23.93
N LEU A 142 26.57 15.64 -24.12
CA LEU A 142 25.23 15.92 -23.57
C LEU A 142 24.11 15.29 -24.40
N LEU A 143 24.40 14.87 -25.65
CA LEU A 143 23.46 14.34 -26.62
C LEU A 143 24.13 13.21 -27.41
N THR A 144 23.69 11.97 -27.20
CA THR A 144 24.08 10.84 -28.07
C THR A 144 23.12 10.79 -29.25
N LEU A 145 23.54 11.29 -30.41
CA LEU A 145 22.80 11.10 -31.65
C LEU A 145 22.92 9.62 -32.05
N ARG A 146 21.79 8.90 -32.03
CA ARG A 146 21.74 7.49 -32.45
C ARG A 146 21.45 7.45 -33.94
N PHE A 147 21.94 6.44 -34.64
CA PHE A 147 21.66 6.23 -36.06
C PHE A 147 20.97 4.89 -36.26
N ASP A 148 19.96 4.84 -37.13
CA ASP A 148 19.34 3.61 -37.64
C ASP A 148 19.64 3.55 -39.15
N GLY A 149 20.72 2.87 -39.51
CA GLY A 149 21.34 3.04 -40.83
C GLY A 149 21.85 4.47 -41.04
N PHE A 150 21.36 5.16 -42.08
CA PHE A 150 21.68 6.56 -42.36
C PHE A 150 20.72 7.57 -41.71
N ASN A 151 19.72 7.11 -40.95
CA ASN A 151 18.72 7.99 -40.35
C ASN A 151 19.13 8.39 -38.93
N PRO A 152 19.43 9.69 -38.67
CA PRO A 152 19.68 10.17 -37.31
C PRO A 152 18.39 10.09 -36.49
N LYS A 153 18.43 9.36 -35.38
CA LYS A 153 17.39 9.29 -34.35
C LYS A 153 17.70 10.30 -33.26
N ILE A 154 16.87 11.33 -33.22
CA ILE A 154 16.81 12.28 -32.12
C ILE A 154 16.22 11.56 -30.90
N PRO A 155 16.83 11.64 -29.72
CA PRO A 155 16.26 11.06 -28.50
C PRO A 155 14.84 11.58 -28.27
N THR A 156 13.88 10.67 -28.09
CA THR A 156 12.47 11.01 -27.86
C THR A 156 12.21 11.52 -26.43
N ALA A 157 13.19 11.38 -25.53
CA ALA A 157 13.13 11.86 -24.14
C ALA A 157 14.53 12.06 -23.54
N LEU A 158 14.62 12.82 -22.44
CA LEU A 158 15.87 13.05 -21.68
C LEU A 158 16.39 11.82 -20.92
N SER A 159 15.51 10.87 -20.61
CA SER A 159 15.85 9.67 -19.83
C SER A 159 15.14 8.43 -20.33
N SER A 160 15.88 7.32 -20.36
CA SER A 160 15.35 5.96 -20.54
C SER A 160 14.42 5.55 -19.38
N GLY A 161 14.57 6.18 -18.21
CA GLY A 161 13.80 5.87 -17.01
C GLY A 161 14.29 4.65 -16.23
N GLN A 162 15.41 4.02 -16.58
CA GLN A 162 15.92 2.85 -15.83
C GLN A 162 16.22 3.17 -14.36
N LYS A 163 16.77 4.35 -14.08
CA LYS A 163 17.03 4.77 -12.68
C LYS A 163 15.72 4.86 -11.89
N LEU A 164 14.66 5.36 -12.52
CA LEU A 164 13.31 5.41 -11.94
C LEU A 164 12.80 4.01 -11.67
N VAL A 165 12.88 3.11 -12.66
CA VAL A 165 12.52 1.70 -12.50
C VAL A 165 13.29 1.07 -11.33
N ASN A 166 14.60 1.27 -11.22
CA ASN A 166 15.39 0.71 -10.12
C ASN A 166 14.91 1.15 -8.73
N VAL A 167 14.56 2.43 -8.58
CA VAL A 167 13.98 2.93 -7.32
C VAL A 167 12.61 2.32 -7.09
N LEU A 168 11.73 2.34 -8.09
CA LEU A 168 10.39 1.78 -7.97
C LEU A 168 10.44 0.28 -7.64
N SER A 169 11.29 -0.51 -8.30
CA SER A 169 11.53 -1.92 -8.00
C SER A 169 12.00 -2.07 -6.55
N SER A 170 12.96 -1.27 -6.11
CA SER A 170 13.42 -1.33 -4.71
C SER A 170 12.30 -1.04 -3.70
N LEU A 171 11.30 -0.22 -4.05
CA LEU A 171 10.21 0.14 -3.14
C LEU A 171 8.98 -0.77 -3.24
N THR A 172 8.77 -1.43 -4.39
CA THR A 172 7.49 -2.10 -4.70
C THR A 172 7.60 -3.58 -5.02
N LEU A 173 8.80 -4.16 -5.14
CA LEU A 173 8.96 -5.60 -5.42
C LEU A 173 8.28 -6.48 -4.36
N THR A 174 8.41 -6.12 -3.09
CA THR A 174 7.83 -6.85 -1.97
C THR A 174 6.30 -6.80 -1.98
N SER A 175 5.72 -5.60 -2.14
CA SER A 175 4.26 -5.45 -2.21
C SER A 175 3.68 -6.13 -3.45
N SER A 176 4.39 -6.07 -4.59
CA SER A 176 4.00 -6.76 -5.83
C SER A 176 3.98 -8.29 -5.67
N TYR A 177 4.95 -8.85 -4.94
CA TYR A 177 4.99 -10.27 -4.63
C TYR A 177 3.77 -10.69 -3.79
N PHE A 178 3.50 -9.97 -2.71
CA PHE A 178 2.40 -10.32 -1.79
C PHE A 178 1.01 -10.02 -2.34
N SER A 179 0.88 -9.03 -3.22
CA SER A 179 -0.39 -8.72 -3.89
C SER A 179 -0.77 -9.75 -4.97
N LYS A 180 0.20 -10.59 -5.39
CA LYS A 180 0.05 -11.59 -6.46
C LYS A 180 -0.42 -10.98 -7.78
N GLY A 181 -0.02 -9.73 -8.03
CA GLY A 181 -0.41 -8.99 -9.22
C GLY A 181 -1.86 -8.48 -9.22
N ASP A 182 -2.57 -8.52 -8.10
CA ASP A 182 -3.89 -7.88 -7.98
C ASP A 182 -3.80 -6.71 -7.00
N PHE A 183 -4.05 -5.48 -7.50
CA PHE A 183 -3.90 -4.28 -6.69
C PHE A 183 -5.01 -4.12 -5.65
N ALA A 184 -6.06 -4.94 -5.71
CA ALA A 184 -7.05 -5.04 -4.65
C ALA A 184 -6.51 -5.73 -3.37
N ASN A 185 -5.42 -6.51 -3.49
CA ASN A 185 -4.77 -7.22 -2.37
C ASN A 185 -3.68 -6.39 -1.68
N LEU A 186 -3.45 -5.17 -2.13
CA LEU A 186 -2.57 -4.22 -1.44
C LEU A 186 -3.23 -3.73 -0.14
N ASP A 187 -2.46 -3.00 0.68
CA ASP A 187 -2.96 -2.44 1.95
C ASP A 187 -4.18 -1.53 1.75
N ARG A 188 -4.24 -0.89 0.58
CA ARG A 188 -5.39 -0.12 0.10
C ARG A 188 -5.59 -0.47 -1.36
N LYS A 189 -6.84 -0.55 -1.82
CA LYS A 189 -7.11 -0.82 -3.23
C LYS A 189 -6.51 0.28 -4.08
N LEU A 190 -5.79 -0.08 -5.14
CA LEU A 190 -5.09 0.87 -5.99
C LEU A 190 -5.55 0.78 -7.45
N ALA A 191 -5.73 1.94 -8.07
CA ALA A 191 -5.59 2.09 -9.52
C ALA A 191 -4.49 3.10 -9.88
N VAL A 192 -3.81 2.86 -10.98
CA VAL A 192 -2.85 3.80 -11.57
C VAL A 192 -3.29 4.11 -13.00
N VAL A 193 -3.38 5.39 -13.35
CA VAL A 193 -3.89 5.82 -14.65
C VAL A 193 -2.76 6.17 -15.61
N ALA A 194 -2.82 5.65 -16.82
CA ALA A 194 -1.93 5.98 -17.93
C ALA A 194 -2.76 6.24 -19.21
N THR A 195 -2.09 6.67 -20.27
CA THR A 195 -2.70 6.92 -21.58
C THR A 195 -2.00 6.07 -22.63
N ASP A 196 -2.75 5.33 -23.46
CA ASP A 196 -2.20 4.75 -24.68
C ASP A 196 -2.18 5.83 -25.77
N ILE A 197 -0.97 6.24 -26.19
CA ILE A 197 -0.82 7.33 -27.16
C ILE A 197 -1.02 6.87 -28.61
N VAL A 198 -1.13 5.58 -28.87
CA VAL A 198 -1.47 5.06 -30.21
C VAL A 198 -2.97 5.17 -30.44
N THR A 199 -3.77 4.82 -29.45
CA THR A 199 -5.24 4.81 -29.55
C THR A 199 -5.90 6.08 -29.01
N GLY A 200 -5.21 6.80 -28.12
CA GLY A 200 -5.79 7.93 -27.37
C GLY A 200 -6.72 7.47 -26.24
N GLU A 201 -6.65 6.21 -25.83
CA GLU A 201 -7.51 5.64 -24.79
C GLU A 201 -6.84 5.66 -23.41
N GLU A 202 -7.69 5.75 -22.38
CA GLU A 202 -7.28 5.63 -20.98
C GLU A 202 -6.93 4.17 -20.65
N VAL A 203 -5.83 3.99 -19.92
CA VAL A 203 -5.40 2.69 -19.41
C VAL A 203 -5.34 2.75 -17.89
N VAL A 204 -6.25 2.02 -17.24
CA VAL A 204 -6.32 1.93 -15.77
C VAL A 204 -5.71 0.62 -15.32
N PHE A 205 -4.62 0.69 -14.57
CA PHE A 205 -3.96 -0.45 -13.97
C PHE A 205 -4.56 -0.76 -12.60
N GLU A 206 -5.28 -1.88 -12.51
CA GLU A 206 -5.79 -2.48 -11.26
C GLU A 206 -5.13 -3.84 -10.96
N ARG A 207 -4.29 -4.31 -11.87
CA ARG A 207 -3.62 -5.60 -11.81
C ARG A 207 -2.30 -5.55 -12.60
N GLY A 208 -1.49 -6.60 -12.46
CA GLY A 208 -0.22 -6.77 -13.14
C GLY A 208 0.97 -6.26 -12.32
N SER A 209 2.00 -5.79 -13.01
CA SER A 209 3.22 -5.28 -12.39
C SER A 209 3.02 -3.85 -11.89
N MET A 210 3.15 -3.64 -10.57
CA MET A 210 3.11 -2.31 -9.98
C MET A 210 4.22 -1.42 -10.55
N ILE A 211 5.41 -1.98 -10.81
CA ILE A 211 6.55 -1.27 -11.37
C ILE A 211 6.22 -0.74 -12.77
N GLU A 212 5.59 -1.57 -13.60
CA GLU A 212 5.17 -1.16 -14.95
C GLU A 212 4.07 -0.12 -14.91
N ALA A 213 3.04 -0.31 -14.08
CA ALA A 213 1.97 0.66 -13.90
C ALA A 213 2.50 2.04 -13.48
N LEU A 214 3.39 2.07 -12.49
CA LEU A 214 4.05 3.29 -12.01
C LEU A 214 5.01 3.89 -13.05
N ARG A 215 5.64 3.06 -13.89
CA ARG A 215 6.50 3.53 -14.98
C ARG A 215 5.70 4.10 -16.17
N ALA A 216 4.55 3.51 -16.46
CA ALA A 216 3.62 3.93 -17.51
C ALA A 216 3.04 5.31 -17.19
N THR A 217 2.48 5.47 -15.98
CA THR A 217 1.92 6.75 -15.53
C THR A 217 2.96 7.87 -15.44
N MET A 218 4.25 7.53 -15.32
CA MET A 218 5.37 8.48 -15.30
C MET A 218 6.02 8.72 -16.66
N GLY A 219 5.39 8.29 -17.76
CA GLY A 219 5.82 8.64 -19.12
C GLY A 219 5.57 10.11 -19.46
N VAL A 220 6.13 11.06 -18.71
CA VAL A 220 5.93 12.50 -18.96
C VAL A 220 6.53 12.89 -20.32
N PRO A 221 5.78 13.59 -21.20
CA PRO A 221 6.26 14.02 -22.51
C PRO A 221 7.62 14.69 -22.48
N LEU A 222 8.51 14.23 -23.38
CA LEU A 222 9.91 14.68 -23.54
C LEU A 222 10.83 14.45 -22.34
N ALA A 223 10.31 14.18 -21.14
CA ALA A 223 11.11 13.88 -19.96
C ALA A 223 11.47 12.40 -19.86
N PHE A 224 10.49 11.51 -20.06
CA PHE A 224 10.67 10.06 -19.99
C PHE A 224 10.19 9.36 -21.26
N THR A 225 10.92 8.33 -21.66
CA THR A 225 10.52 7.50 -22.80
C THR A 225 9.18 6.80 -22.49
N PRO A 226 8.18 6.80 -23.40
CA PRO A 226 6.95 6.03 -23.24
C PRO A 226 7.23 4.54 -22.99
N LEU A 227 6.39 3.88 -22.20
CA LEU A 227 6.52 2.46 -21.92
C LEU A 227 5.81 1.65 -23.02
N GLU A 228 6.54 0.80 -23.71
CA GLU A 228 5.96 -0.16 -24.65
C GLU A 228 5.59 -1.44 -23.89
N GLN A 229 4.31 -1.80 -23.88
CA GLN A 229 3.79 -2.94 -23.14
C GLN A 229 2.55 -3.51 -23.82
N ASP A 230 2.49 -4.83 -24.02
CA ASP A 230 1.33 -5.54 -24.58
C ASP A 230 0.80 -4.94 -25.91
N GLY A 231 1.72 -4.47 -26.76
CA GLY A 231 1.40 -3.82 -28.03
C GLY A 231 0.92 -2.37 -27.92
N ARG A 232 0.89 -1.80 -26.72
CA ARG A 232 0.54 -0.41 -26.43
C ARG A 232 1.79 0.45 -26.26
N LEU A 233 1.64 1.75 -26.51
CA LEU A 233 2.65 2.73 -26.17
C LEU A 233 2.08 3.66 -25.10
N LEU A 234 2.54 3.49 -23.87
CA LEU A 234 1.93 4.08 -22.68
C LEU A 234 2.68 5.33 -22.23
N MET A 235 1.90 6.34 -21.87
CA MET A 235 2.35 7.66 -21.45
C MET A 235 1.57 8.10 -20.20
N ASP A 236 1.96 9.26 -19.64
CA ASP A 236 1.31 9.85 -18.47
C ASP A 236 -0.23 9.92 -18.62
N GLY A 237 -0.95 9.49 -17.57
CA GLY A 237 -2.41 9.50 -17.52
C GLY A 237 -3.00 10.91 -17.49
N GLY A 238 -2.18 11.93 -17.20
CA GLY A 238 -2.61 13.31 -17.10
C GLY A 238 -3.08 13.93 -18.42
N LEU A 239 -2.87 13.24 -19.54
CA LEU A 239 -3.42 13.60 -20.84
C LEU A 239 -4.96 13.46 -20.86
N LEU A 240 -5.52 12.49 -20.14
CA LEU A 240 -6.97 12.18 -20.14
C LEU A 240 -7.61 12.34 -18.76
N GLU A 241 -6.99 11.80 -17.71
CA GLU A 241 -7.50 11.81 -16.34
C GLU A 241 -6.45 12.41 -15.37
N PRO A 242 -6.20 13.73 -15.42
CA PRO A 242 -5.19 14.39 -14.57
C PRO A 242 -5.48 14.28 -13.08
N ILE A 243 -6.73 14.05 -12.70
CA ILE A 243 -7.19 13.88 -11.32
C ILE A 243 -8.17 12.70 -11.33
N PRO A 244 -7.76 11.50 -10.85
CA PRO A 244 -8.48 10.26 -11.15
C PRO A 244 -9.74 10.02 -10.30
N THR A 245 -10.59 11.04 -10.14
CA THR A 245 -11.81 11.00 -9.30
C THR A 245 -12.84 10.02 -9.82
N HIS A 246 -13.01 9.95 -11.14
CA HIS A 246 -13.89 8.98 -11.80
C HIS A 246 -13.39 7.56 -11.57
N THR A 247 -12.08 7.33 -11.73
CA THR A 247 -11.46 6.04 -11.43
C THR A 247 -11.62 5.64 -9.97
N VAL A 248 -11.43 6.55 -9.00
CA VAL A 248 -11.70 6.25 -7.58
C VAL A 248 -13.15 5.86 -7.34
N ARG A 249 -14.11 6.54 -7.98
CA ARG A 249 -15.53 6.21 -7.90
C ARG A 249 -15.81 4.80 -8.44
N LYS A 250 -15.24 4.45 -9.61
CA LYS A 250 -15.36 3.12 -10.23
C LYS A 250 -14.79 1.99 -9.37
N LEU A 251 -13.70 2.25 -8.65
CA LEU A 251 -13.13 1.31 -7.67
C LEU A 251 -14.04 1.08 -6.43
N GLY A 252 -15.18 1.78 -6.37
CA GLY A 252 -16.23 1.57 -5.38
C GLY A 252 -16.08 2.43 -4.14
N ALA A 253 -15.54 3.64 -4.28
CA ALA A 253 -15.58 4.66 -3.24
C ALA A 253 -16.96 5.35 -3.19
N ASP A 254 -17.54 5.42 -2.01
CA ASP A 254 -18.79 6.15 -1.74
C ASP A 254 -18.52 7.63 -1.44
N PHE A 255 -17.33 7.95 -0.92
CA PHE A 255 -16.87 9.32 -0.69
C PHE A 255 -15.50 9.54 -1.33
N VAL A 256 -15.39 10.52 -2.23
CA VAL A 256 -14.17 10.80 -3.01
C VAL A 256 -13.51 12.09 -2.54
N ILE A 257 -12.27 11.96 -2.07
CA ILE A 257 -11.37 13.07 -1.75
C ILE A 257 -10.45 13.29 -2.96
N ALA A 258 -10.44 14.47 -3.55
CA ALA A 258 -9.50 14.83 -4.62
C ALA A 258 -8.39 15.73 -4.08
N VAL A 259 -7.13 15.40 -4.38
CA VAL A 259 -5.99 16.27 -4.11
C VAL A 259 -5.47 16.82 -5.44
N ASP A 260 -5.73 18.11 -5.68
CA ASP A 260 -5.33 18.81 -6.89
C ASP A 260 -4.00 19.54 -6.70
N VAL A 261 -2.94 18.99 -7.30
CA VAL A 261 -1.61 19.60 -7.39
C VAL A 261 -1.25 19.97 -8.82
N THR A 262 -2.19 19.84 -9.77
CA THR A 262 -1.95 20.14 -11.18
C THR A 262 -1.55 21.60 -11.36
N SER A 263 -0.74 21.90 -12.38
CA SER A 263 -0.27 23.26 -12.64
C SER A 263 -1.30 24.14 -13.35
N ASP A 264 -1.30 25.42 -13.01
CA ASP A 264 -1.88 26.45 -13.85
C ASP A 264 -0.96 26.75 -15.04
N LEU A 265 -1.47 27.50 -16.01
CA LEU A 265 -0.69 27.92 -17.17
C LEU A 265 0.49 28.80 -16.74
N MET A 266 1.67 28.48 -17.27
CA MET A 266 2.88 29.27 -17.03
C MET A 266 2.79 30.63 -17.73
N PRO A 267 3.23 31.72 -17.07
CA PRO A 267 3.37 33.02 -17.71
C PRO A 267 4.51 33.01 -18.73
N LEU A 268 4.51 33.98 -19.65
CA LEU A 268 5.47 34.08 -20.77
C LEU A 268 6.94 33.95 -20.33
N GLY A 269 7.30 34.55 -19.18
CA GLY A 269 8.67 34.54 -18.66
C GLY A 269 9.11 33.22 -18.01
N GLU A 270 8.21 32.25 -17.84
CA GLU A 270 8.52 30.97 -17.18
C GLU A 270 8.64 29.79 -18.15
N ILE A 271 8.19 29.95 -19.41
CA ILE A 271 8.32 28.92 -20.45
C ILE A 271 9.71 29.03 -21.07
N SER A 272 10.60 28.09 -20.73
CA SER A 272 12.03 28.20 -21.06
C SER A 272 12.57 27.11 -21.96
N ASP A 273 11.93 25.94 -22.00
CA ASP A 273 12.42 24.79 -22.77
C ASP A 273 11.28 23.96 -23.40
N ALA A 274 11.65 22.92 -24.16
CA ALA A 274 10.69 22.06 -24.85
C ALA A 274 9.80 21.26 -23.88
N ILE A 275 10.28 20.95 -22.68
CA ILE A 275 9.51 20.23 -21.66
C ILE A 275 8.45 21.18 -21.07
N ASP A 276 8.81 22.44 -20.81
CA ASP A 276 7.87 23.48 -20.41
C ASP A 276 6.77 23.66 -21.47
N ILE A 277 7.13 23.70 -22.75
CA ILE A 277 6.15 23.80 -23.86
C ILE A 277 5.22 22.58 -23.88
N ALA A 278 5.77 21.36 -23.80
CA ALA A 278 4.96 20.15 -23.78
C ALA A 278 4.02 20.08 -22.55
N GLY A 279 4.51 20.52 -21.39
CA GLY A 279 3.72 20.67 -20.17
C GLY A 279 2.62 21.73 -20.30
N GLN A 280 2.91 22.87 -20.92
CA GLN A 280 1.93 23.93 -21.19
C GLN A 280 0.81 23.42 -22.10
N VAL A 281 1.16 22.75 -23.21
CA VAL A 281 0.19 22.14 -24.13
C VAL A 281 -0.67 21.09 -23.41
N THR A 282 -0.05 20.21 -22.63
CA THR A 282 -0.76 19.20 -21.82
C THR A 282 -1.75 19.85 -20.85
N THR A 283 -1.35 20.94 -20.20
CA THR A 283 -2.20 21.68 -19.25
C THR A 283 -3.40 22.32 -19.97
N ILE A 284 -3.20 22.87 -21.17
CA ILE A 284 -4.28 23.46 -21.98
C ILE A 284 -5.29 22.38 -22.38
N LEU A 285 -4.81 21.25 -22.91
CA LEU A 285 -5.67 20.19 -23.43
C LEU A 285 -6.45 19.46 -22.32
N SER A 286 -5.86 19.31 -21.14
CA SER A 286 -6.49 18.63 -20.00
C SER A 286 -7.40 19.53 -19.13
N ALA A 287 -7.47 20.84 -19.41
CA ALA A 287 -8.18 21.80 -18.57
C ALA A 287 -9.69 21.50 -18.42
N GLU A 288 -10.35 21.09 -19.50
CA GLU A 288 -11.78 20.76 -19.45
C GLU A 288 -12.03 19.46 -18.69
N ALA A 289 -11.23 18.43 -18.95
CA ALA A 289 -11.29 17.17 -18.22
C ALA A 289 -11.06 17.40 -16.71
N LYS A 290 -10.07 18.21 -16.34
CA LYS A 290 -9.81 18.62 -14.96
C LYS A 290 -11.05 19.22 -14.28
N ARG A 291 -11.73 20.17 -14.93
CA ARG A 291 -12.94 20.82 -14.36
C ARG A 291 -14.04 19.80 -14.09
N ARG A 292 -14.31 18.91 -15.05
CA ARG A 292 -15.30 17.84 -14.91
C ARG A 292 -14.93 16.90 -13.76
N LEU A 293 -13.71 16.39 -13.75
CA LEU A 293 -13.24 15.42 -12.75
C LEU A 293 -13.29 15.98 -11.33
N LEU A 294 -12.92 17.25 -11.12
CA LEU A 294 -13.04 17.89 -9.81
C LEU A 294 -14.48 18.02 -9.32
N SER A 295 -15.46 18.16 -10.23
CA SER A 295 -16.88 18.23 -9.87
C SER A 295 -17.46 16.90 -9.39
N GLU A 296 -16.78 15.78 -9.67
CA GLU A 296 -17.18 14.43 -9.23
C GLU A 296 -16.69 14.09 -7.81
N ALA A 297 -15.81 14.93 -7.24
CA ALA A 297 -15.28 14.76 -5.89
C ALA A 297 -16.22 15.35 -4.83
N ASP A 298 -16.39 14.63 -3.73
CA ASP A 298 -17.17 15.10 -2.58
C ASP A 298 -16.39 16.11 -1.72
N PHE A 299 -15.05 16.06 -1.81
CA PHE A 299 -14.15 16.94 -1.10
C PHE A 299 -12.86 17.20 -1.89
N VAL A 300 -12.61 18.45 -2.26
CA VAL A 300 -11.40 18.85 -3.01
C VAL A 300 -10.41 19.55 -2.08
N VAL A 301 -9.15 19.15 -2.13
CA VAL A 301 -8.01 19.79 -1.47
C VAL A 301 -7.08 20.33 -2.54
N THR A 302 -6.86 21.64 -2.56
CA THR A 302 -5.96 22.29 -3.51
C THR A 302 -4.86 23.02 -2.73
N PRO A 303 -3.69 22.40 -2.54
CA PRO A 303 -2.56 23.10 -1.95
C PRO A 303 -2.16 24.31 -2.80
N ASP A 304 -1.95 25.47 -2.18
CA ASP A 304 -1.38 26.62 -2.87
C ASP A 304 0.06 26.27 -3.26
N LEU A 305 0.33 26.03 -4.54
CA LEU A 305 1.67 25.74 -5.06
C LEU A 305 2.15 26.84 -5.99
N SER A 306 1.68 28.08 -5.78
CA SER A 306 2.12 29.25 -6.54
C SER A 306 3.64 29.41 -6.44
N GLY A 307 4.30 29.55 -7.60
CA GLY A 307 5.76 29.62 -7.72
C GLY A 307 6.50 28.27 -7.75
N PHE A 308 5.79 27.13 -7.72
CA PHE A 308 6.39 25.81 -7.85
C PHE A 308 6.23 25.27 -9.27
N LYS A 309 7.36 25.13 -9.98
CA LYS A 309 7.41 24.41 -11.25
C LYS A 309 7.26 22.90 -11.03
N ALA A 310 6.68 22.20 -12.01
CA ALA A 310 6.56 20.74 -11.99
C ALA A 310 7.93 20.01 -12.02
N THR A 311 9.00 20.72 -12.40
CA THR A 311 10.38 20.21 -12.46
C THR A 311 11.21 20.54 -11.21
N ALA A 312 10.65 21.25 -10.22
CA ALA A 312 11.38 21.71 -9.04
C ALA A 312 11.52 20.66 -7.92
N PHE A 313 12.12 19.51 -8.22
CA PHE A 313 12.25 18.38 -7.30
C PHE A 313 13.11 18.64 -6.05
N ASN A 314 13.92 19.70 -6.07
CA ASN A 314 14.71 20.16 -4.92
C ASN A 314 13.87 20.88 -3.85
N MET A 315 12.61 21.23 -4.13
CA MET A 315 11.72 21.94 -3.20
C MET A 315 10.67 21.02 -2.55
N GLY A 316 10.95 19.71 -2.48
CA GLY A 316 10.04 18.70 -1.93
C GLY A 316 9.51 19.05 -0.54
N ASP A 317 10.39 19.37 0.41
CA ASP A 317 10.02 19.77 1.79
C ASP A 317 8.97 20.89 1.83
N SER A 318 9.16 21.89 0.97
CA SER A 318 8.25 23.03 0.91
C SER A 318 6.90 22.63 0.34
N ALA A 319 6.86 21.81 -0.72
CA ALA A 319 5.62 21.31 -1.29
C ALA A 319 4.84 20.44 -0.29
N ILE A 320 5.51 19.56 0.46
CA ILE A 320 4.91 18.76 1.54
C ILE A 320 4.28 19.68 2.59
N ALA A 321 5.03 20.69 3.06
CA ALA A 321 4.52 21.65 4.04
C ALA A 321 3.28 22.41 3.53
N ARG A 322 3.20 22.72 2.24
CA ARG A 322 2.01 23.35 1.64
C ARG A 322 0.82 22.39 1.58
N GLY A 323 1.06 21.11 1.32
CA GLY A 323 0.04 20.05 1.45
C GLY A 323 -0.56 19.97 2.86
N ARG A 324 0.30 19.94 3.90
CA ARG A 324 -0.14 19.94 5.31
C ARG A 324 -1.03 21.16 5.62
N ARG A 325 -0.57 22.36 5.23
CA ARG A 325 -1.31 23.61 5.46
C ARG A 325 -2.66 23.65 4.75
N ALA A 326 -2.79 23.01 3.59
CA ALA A 326 -4.04 22.94 2.85
C ALA A 326 -5.08 22.03 3.53
N MET A 327 -4.62 20.92 4.11
CA MET A 327 -5.51 19.91 4.70
C MET A 327 -5.87 20.19 6.16
N ALA A 328 -4.88 20.56 6.99
CA ALA A 328 -5.04 20.72 8.44
C ALA A 328 -6.28 21.53 8.89
N PRO A 329 -6.56 22.74 8.35
CA PRO A 329 -7.72 23.53 8.78
C PRO A 329 -9.06 22.92 8.35
N ARG A 330 -9.07 21.99 7.39
CA ARG A 330 -10.29 21.43 6.81
C ARG A 330 -10.63 20.02 7.31
N ILE A 331 -9.80 19.44 8.18
CA ILE A 331 -10.05 18.11 8.76
C ILE A 331 -11.41 18.02 9.46
N LEU A 332 -11.81 19.06 10.21
CA LEU A 332 -13.10 19.06 10.91
C LEU A 332 -14.29 19.17 9.95
N GLU A 333 -14.12 19.84 8.81
CA GLU A 333 -15.12 19.86 7.74
C GLU A 333 -15.26 18.48 7.10
N LEU A 334 -14.13 17.85 6.73
CA LEU A 334 -14.10 16.52 6.13
C LEU A 334 -14.78 15.48 7.03
N LYS A 335 -14.44 15.42 8.32
CA LYS A 335 -15.05 14.48 9.27
C LYS A 335 -16.57 14.65 9.39
N ARG A 336 -17.06 15.90 9.32
CA ARG A 336 -18.50 16.18 9.33
C ARG A 336 -19.19 15.63 8.07
N ARG A 337 -18.59 15.81 6.89
CA ARG A 337 -19.14 15.28 5.63
C ARG A 337 -19.12 13.75 5.60
N LEU A 338 -18.03 13.12 6.03
CA LEU A 338 -17.93 11.66 6.13
C LEU A 338 -19.00 11.08 7.06
N ALA A 339 -19.35 11.78 8.15
CA ALA A 339 -20.42 11.37 9.05
C ALA A 339 -21.84 11.49 8.46
N GLN A 340 -22.02 12.21 7.33
CA GLN A 340 -23.29 12.31 6.62
C GLN A 340 -23.47 11.21 5.56
N VAL A 341 -22.39 10.54 5.14
CA VAL A 341 -22.47 9.42 4.18
C VAL A 341 -23.15 8.20 4.81
N THR A 342 -23.10 8.07 6.14
CA THR A 342 -23.64 6.93 6.90
C THR A 342 -25.13 7.01 7.20
N ASP A 343 -25.86 7.99 6.66
CA ASP A 343 -27.16 8.45 7.16
C ASP A 343 -28.40 7.62 6.75
N THR A 344 -28.22 6.33 6.40
CA THR A 344 -29.32 5.50 5.87
C THR A 344 -29.92 4.48 6.86
N CYS A 345 -29.62 4.56 8.17
CA CYS A 345 -30.06 3.56 9.15
C CYS A 345 -31.03 4.09 10.22
N ALA A 346 -31.90 3.19 10.71
CA ALA A 346 -32.87 3.43 11.79
C ALA A 346 -32.23 4.06 13.04
N VAL A 347 -32.94 5.04 13.61
CA VAL A 347 -32.58 5.74 14.85
C VAL A 347 -33.29 5.10 16.03
N ILE A 348 -32.57 4.88 17.12
CA ILE A 348 -33.06 4.26 18.35
C ILE A 348 -32.71 5.17 19.52
N GLN A 349 -33.66 5.40 20.42
CA GLN A 349 -33.39 6.06 21.68
C GLN A 349 -32.75 5.05 22.64
N LEU A 350 -31.50 5.29 23.06
CA LEU A 350 -30.83 4.43 24.03
C LEU A 350 -31.02 4.96 25.45
N ASP A 351 -31.65 4.17 26.31
CA ASP A 351 -31.90 4.52 27.71
C ASP A 351 -30.77 4.01 28.62
N THR A 352 -30.24 2.81 28.34
CA THR A 352 -29.15 2.22 29.14
C THR A 352 -28.10 1.52 28.27
N VAL A 353 -26.85 1.53 28.75
CA VAL A 353 -25.75 0.75 28.17
C VAL A 353 -25.18 -0.18 29.25
N LYS A 354 -25.16 -1.49 29.00
CA LYS A 354 -24.70 -2.52 29.92
C LYS A 354 -23.55 -3.30 29.29
N PHE A 355 -22.55 -3.66 30.11
CA PHE A 355 -21.47 -4.55 29.73
C PHE A 355 -21.64 -5.91 30.41
N GLU A 356 -21.58 -6.98 29.63
CA GLU A 356 -21.61 -8.37 30.10
C GLU A 356 -20.28 -9.04 29.74
N GLY A 357 -19.74 -9.88 30.63
CA GLY A 357 -18.48 -10.58 30.40
C GLY A 357 -17.30 -9.99 31.16
N MET A 358 -16.10 -10.40 30.79
CA MET A 358 -14.87 -10.02 31.51
C MET A 358 -14.23 -8.80 30.85
N ILE A 359 -13.75 -7.89 31.70
CA ILE A 359 -12.90 -6.76 31.31
C ILE A 359 -11.45 -7.21 31.53
N PRO A 360 -10.55 -7.05 30.54
CA PRO A 360 -9.14 -7.37 30.69
C PRO A 360 -8.51 -6.59 31.85
N GLU A 361 -7.58 -7.22 32.57
CA GLU A 361 -6.77 -6.50 33.56
C GLU A 361 -5.76 -5.58 32.85
N ASN A 362 -5.45 -4.42 33.45
CA ASN A 362 -4.47 -3.45 32.94
C ASN A 362 -4.78 -2.87 31.54
N VAL A 363 -6.06 -2.62 31.24
CA VAL A 363 -6.47 -1.91 30.01
C VAL A 363 -5.84 -0.52 29.89
N ASP A 364 -5.53 -0.09 28.67
CA ASP A 364 -4.92 1.21 28.39
C ASP A 364 -5.94 2.36 28.35
N SER A 365 -5.48 3.58 28.08
CA SER A 365 -6.36 4.75 27.96
C SER A 365 -7.26 4.69 26.74
N PHE A 366 -6.85 4.00 25.68
CA PHE A 366 -7.59 3.88 24.43
C PHE A 366 -8.82 2.99 24.62
N GLU A 367 -8.66 1.85 25.27
CA GLU A 367 -9.77 0.97 25.66
C GLU A 367 -10.76 1.68 26.57
N ARG A 368 -10.28 2.38 27.61
CA ARG A 368 -11.15 3.19 28.48
C ARG A 368 -11.92 4.24 27.70
N GLY A 369 -11.28 4.86 26.71
CA GLY A 369 -11.90 5.82 25.80
C GLY A 369 -12.99 5.20 24.94
N ALA A 370 -12.71 4.06 24.30
CA ALA A 370 -13.66 3.34 23.46
C ALA A 370 -14.89 2.86 24.26
N ARG A 371 -14.66 2.30 25.45
CA ARG A 371 -15.72 1.94 26.39
C ARG A 371 -16.53 3.16 26.83
N GLY A 372 -15.84 4.29 27.10
CA GLY A 372 -16.48 5.56 27.41
C GLY A 372 -17.35 6.10 26.27
N ASN A 373 -16.94 5.90 25.00
CA ASN A 373 -17.74 6.29 23.84
C ASN A 373 -19.05 5.51 23.77
N LEU A 374 -19.03 4.20 24.04
CA LEU A 374 -20.24 3.40 24.16
C LEU A 374 -21.16 3.90 25.27
N ILE A 375 -20.61 4.18 26.46
CA ILE A 375 -21.39 4.71 27.60
C ILE A 375 -22.02 6.06 27.27
N ARG A 376 -21.33 6.94 26.51
CA ARG A 376 -21.85 8.26 26.10
C ARG A 376 -23.05 8.18 25.16
N LEU A 377 -23.30 7.05 24.52
CA LEU A 377 -24.51 6.84 23.71
C LEU A 377 -25.77 6.78 24.58
N GLN A 378 -25.63 6.51 25.88
CA GLN A 378 -26.74 6.46 26.81
C GLN A 378 -27.46 7.82 26.90
N GLY A 379 -28.78 7.80 26.82
CA GLY A 379 -29.66 8.97 26.81
C GLY A 379 -29.76 9.66 25.45
N GLN A 380 -29.11 9.17 24.40
CA GLN A 380 -29.11 9.79 23.08
C GLN A 380 -29.94 9.00 22.07
N SER A 381 -30.46 9.70 21.05
CA SER A 381 -30.97 9.08 19.84
C SER A 381 -29.78 8.71 18.95
N VAL A 382 -29.56 7.42 18.73
CA VAL A 382 -28.38 6.90 18.02
C VAL A 382 -28.78 6.00 16.86
N ARG A 383 -27.93 5.95 15.85
CA ARG A 383 -28.08 5.05 14.70
C ARG A 383 -27.39 3.71 14.97
N ILE A 384 -27.92 2.62 14.42
CA ILE A 384 -27.30 1.28 14.52
C ILE A 384 -25.86 1.27 14.00
N ALA A 385 -25.56 2.06 12.96
CA ALA A 385 -24.20 2.23 12.45
C ALA A 385 -23.25 2.85 13.49
N GLN A 386 -23.73 3.78 14.32
CA GLN A 386 -22.94 4.37 15.40
C GLN A 386 -22.67 3.37 16.53
N ILE A 387 -23.65 2.53 16.88
CA ILE A 387 -23.47 1.44 17.85
C ILE A 387 -22.45 0.42 17.33
N THR A 388 -22.59 0.03 16.06
CA THR A 388 -21.67 -0.89 15.39
C THR A 388 -20.24 -0.33 15.38
N GLN A 389 -20.08 0.93 15.00
CA GLN A 389 -18.78 1.60 14.98
C GLN A 389 -18.17 1.71 16.38
N ALA A 390 -18.93 2.11 17.39
CA ALA A 390 -18.44 2.22 18.76
C ALA A 390 -18.07 0.85 19.35
N THR A 391 -18.83 -0.20 19.03
CA THR A 391 -18.53 -1.58 19.43
C THR A 391 -17.27 -2.09 18.73
N TYR A 392 -17.12 -1.78 17.44
CA TYR A 392 -15.92 -2.11 16.68
C TYR A 392 -14.68 -1.36 17.20
N GLU A 393 -14.82 -0.10 17.59
CA GLU A 393 -13.73 0.68 18.21
C GLU A 393 -13.25 0.01 19.50
N LEU A 394 -14.17 -0.52 20.32
CA LEU A 394 -13.81 -1.29 21.51
C LEU A 394 -13.05 -2.57 21.14
N PHE A 395 -13.51 -3.31 20.13
CA PHE A 395 -12.82 -4.50 19.63
C PHE A 395 -11.42 -4.18 19.07
N ARG A 396 -11.30 -3.08 18.32
CA ARG A 396 -10.06 -2.61 17.68
C ARG A 396 -8.99 -2.13 18.68
N THR A 397 -9.34 -1.98 19.96
CA THR A 397 -8.33 -1.86 21.03
C THR A 397 -7.41 -3.07 21.08
N GLY A 398 -7.85 -4.22 20.53
CA GLY A 398 -7.13 -5.49 20.53
C GLY A 398 -7.13 -6.19 21.88
N ALA A 399 -7.70 -5.60 22.93
CA ALA A 399 -7.73 -6.17 24.27
C ALA A 399 -8.75 -7.33 24.40
N TYR A 400 -9.63 -7.49 23.41
CA TYR A 400 -10.72 -8.45 23.42
C TYR A 400 -10.53 -9.49 22.30
N ALA A 401 -10.79 -10.76 22.61
CA ALA A 401 -10.95 -11.84 21.65
C ALA A 401 -12.29 -11.73 20.92
N SER A 402 -13.33 -11.30 21.64
CA SER A 402 -14.63 -11.05 21.03
C SER A 402 -15.32 -9.85 21.68
N VAL A 403 -15.99 -9.04 20.86
CA VAL A 403 -16.94 -8.03 21.31
C VAL A 403 -18.22 -8.20 20.49
N ARG A 404 -19.34 -8.31 21.18
CA ARG A 404 -20.66 -8.50 20.59
C ARG A 404 -21.62 -7.47 21.15
N TYR A 405 -22.61 -7.05 20.37
CA TYR A 405 -23.68 -6.22 20.91
C TYR A 405 -25.04 -6.78 20.55
N ARG A 406 -26.02 -6.57 21.42
CA ARG A 406 -27.45 -6.80 21.17
C ARG A 406 -28.27 -5.65 21.73
N LEU A 407 -29.42 -5.41 21.12
CA LEU A 407 -30.41 -4.46 21.62
C LEU A 407 -31.53 -5.23 22.34
N ASP A 408 -31.82 -4.81 23.56
CA ASP A 408 -32.93 -5.31 24.39
C ASP A 408 -33.86 -4.13 24.72
N GLY A 409 -34.84 -3.91 23.83
CA GLY A 409 -35.62 -2.67 23.79
C GLY A 409 -34.71 -1.45 23.54
N ASN A 410 -34.76 -0.48 24.46
CA ASN A 410 -33.90 0.72 24.45
C ASN A 410 -32.58 0.51 25.21
N SER A 411 -32.23 -0.73 25.56
CA SER A 411 -30.98 -1.04 26.26
C SER A 411 -29.96 -1.66 25.31
N LEU A 412 -28.76 -1.10 25.26
CA LEU A 412 -27.62 -1.69 24.57
C LEU A 412 -26.87 -2.62 25.52
N VAL A 413 -26.74 -3.90 25.16
CA VAL A 413 -25.92 -4.87 25.90
C VAL A 413 -24.69 -5.22 25.08
N VAL A 414 -23.51 -4.95 25.64
CA VAL A 414 -22.20 -5.23 25.03
C VAL A 414 -21.55 -6.41 25.73
N GLY A 415 -21.43 -7.53 25.04
CA GLY A 415 -20.75 -8.73 25.53
C GLY A 415 -19.26 -8.71 25.19
N THR A 416 -18.39 -8.98 26.15
CA THR A 416 -16.92 -8.97 25.96
C THR A 416 -16.24 -10.25 26.43
N ALA A 417 -15.25 -10.71 25.65
CA ALA A 417 -14.31 -11.76 26.05
C ALA A 417 -12.87 -11.23 25.87
N PRO A 418 -12.04 -11.20 26.93
CA PRO A 418 -10.65 -10.76 26.86
C PRO A 418 -9.80 -11.60 25.91
N PHE A 419 -8.80 -10.98 25.30
CA PHE A 419 -7.79 -11.71 24.54
C PHE A 419 -6.94 -12.60 25.46
N ALA A 420 -6.77 -13.86 25.07
CA ALA A 420 -6.02 -14.85 25.83
C ALA A 420 -4.55 -14.44 26.04
N LEU A 421 -4.06 -14.68 27.25
CA LEU A 421 -2.67 -14.42 27.62
C LEU A 421 -1.75 -15.45 26.93
N ILE A 422 -0.71 -14.96 26.26
CA ILE A 422 0.35 -15.75 25.63
C ILE A 422 1.63 -15.55 26.45
N LYS A 423 2.12 -16.61 27.08
CA LYS A 423 3.34 -16.57 27.90
C LYS A 423 4.59 -17.01 27.15
N GLN A 424 4.42 -17.86 26.15
CA GLN A 424 5.54 -18.41 25.39
C GLN A 424 5.23 -18.36 23.89
N ILE A 425 6.25 -18.01 23.11
CA ILE A 425 6.19 -17.96 21.64
C ILE A 425 7.28 -18.87 21.07
N ASN A 426 6.85 -19.89 20.34
CA ASN A 426 7.73 -20.81 19.62
C ASN A 426 7.73 -20.41 18.15
N ILE A 427 8.90 -20.31 17.53
CA ILE A 427 9.06 -19.90 16.13
C ILE A 427 9.68 -21.05 15.37
N SER A 428 9.16 -21.36 14.20
CA SER A 428 9.69 -22.38 13.30
C SER A 428 9.86 -21.82 11.89
N GLY A 429 10.64 -22.52 11.06
CA GLY A 429 10.90 -22.12 9.66
C GLY A 429 11.98 -21.04 9.49
N ASN A 430 12.51 -20.52 10.59
CA ASN A 430 13.66 -19.61 10.65
C ASN A 430 14.99 -20.38 10.63
N GLN A 431 15.72 -20.33 9.52
CA GLN A 431 17.06 -20.91 9.39
C GLN A 431 18.16 -19.86 9.52
N LEU A 432 17.86 -18.59 9.19
CA LEU A 432 18.83 -17.51 9.19
C LEU A 432 19.13 -17.01 10.61
N TYR A 433 18.10 -16.89 11.45
CA TYR A 433 18.21 -16.41 12.82
C TYR A 433 17.58 -17.39 13.81
N ALA A 434 18.28 -17.69 14.91
CA ALA A 434 17.75 -18.52 15.98
C ALA A 434 16.57 -17.86 16.73
N ASP A 435 15.69 -18.68 17.31
CA ASP A 435 14.50 -18.25 18.07
C ASP A 435 14.83 -17.24 19.14
N SER A 436 15.93 -17.44 19.87
CA SER A 436 16.37 -16.56 20.96
C SER A 436 16.69 -15.13 20.46
N THR A 437 17.15 -14.99 19.23
CA THR A 437 17.35 -13.70 18.58
C THR A 437 16.00 -13.07 18.23
N LEU A 438 15.08 -13.84 17.63
CA LEU A 438 13.76 -13.36 17.21
C LEU A 438 12.88 -12.98 18.41
N GLN A 439 12.94 -13.73 19.51
CA GLN A 439 12.27 -13.41 20.77
C GLN A 439 12.82 -12.12 21.42
N ARG A 440 14.13 -11.88 21.29
CA ARG A 440 14.76 -10.67 21.82
C ARG A 440 14.35 -9.43 21.03
N VAL A 441 14.41 -9.48 19.69
CA VAL A 441 14.06 -8.32 18.85
C VAL A 441 12.58 -7.99 18.88
N SER A 442 11.71 -8.98 19.11
CA SER A 442 10.28 -8.77 19.25
C SER A 442 9.83 -8.40 20.66
N GLY A 443 10.73 -8.47 21.66
CA GLY A 443 10.41 -8.25 23.06
C GLY A 443 9.44 -9.29 23.64
N SER A 444 9.15 -10.38 22.93
CA SER A 444 8.20 -11.41 23.37
C SER A 444 8.68 -12.17 24.60
N GLY A 445 9.99 -12.20 24.86
CA GLY A 445 10.57 -12.76 26.09
C GLY A 445 10.50 -11.84 27.31
N ILE A 446 10.03 -10.59 27.17
CA ILE A 446 10.06 -9.57 28.25
C ILE A 446 8.76 -9.58 29.05
N ALA A 447 7.62 -9.69 28.37
CA ALA A 447 6.33 -9.79 29.03
C ALA A 447 5.30 -10.51 28.15
N PRO A 448 4.29 -11.14 28.77
CA PRO A 448 3.26 -11.88 28.06
C PRO A 448 2.49 -11.03 27.05
N VAL A 449 2.11 -11.61 25.92
CA VAL A 449 1.24 -10.95 24.93
C VAL A 449 -0.21 -11.14 25.37
N ASN A 450 -0.97 -10.05 25.46
CA ASN A 450 -2.34 -10.05 26.00
C ASN A 450 -3.30 -9.22 25.15
N SER A 451 -2.90 -8.84 23.94
CA SER A 451 -3.76 -8.13 23.00
C SER A 451 -3.33 -8.41 21.56
N VAL A 452 -4.27 -8.27 20.63
CA VAL A 452 -4.01 -8.35 19.18
C VAL A 452 -2.99 -7.29 18.75
N VAL A 453 -3.11 -6.06 19.27
CA VAL A 453 -2.17 -4.96 18.96
C VAL A 453 -0.74 -5.34 19.36
N ARG A 454 -0.57 -5.95 20.53
CA ARG A 454 0.76 -6.38 21.00
C ARG A 454 1.28 -7.57 20.21
N LEU A 455 0.40 -8.48 19.81
CA LEU A 455 0.77 -9.60 18.93
C LEU A 455 1.23 -9.10 17.56
N GLN A 456 0.51 -8.15 16.98
CA GLN A 456 0.90 -7.49 15.73
C GLN A 456 2.26 -6.79 15.88
N ALA A 457 2.52 -6.11 17.01
CA ALA A 457 3.82 -5.49 17.27
C ALA A 457 4.97 -6.51 17.35
N VAL A 458 4.72 -7.73 17.87
CA VAL A 458 5.69 -8.83 17.85
C VAL A 458 5.99 -9.25 16.41
N TYR A 459 4.96 -9.46 15.59
CA TYR A 459 5.11 -9.81 14.18
C TYR A 459 5.86 -8.72 13.40
N ASP A 460 5.45 -7.47 13.56
CA ASP A 460 6.06 -6.33 12.89
C ASP A 460 7.53 -6.19 13.27
N SER A 461 7.88 -6.43 14.54
CA SER A 461 9.27 -6.37 15.00
C SER A 461 10.14 -7.47 14.37
N ILE A 462 9.64 -8.71 14.29
CA ILE A 462 10.32 -9.83 13.62
C ILE A 462 10.52 -9.49 12.13
N LEU A 463 9.43 -9.17 11.43
CA LEU A 463 9.48 -8.93 9.99
C LEU A 463 10.30 -7.68 9.64
N THR A 464 10.24 -6.63 10.45
CA THR A 464 11.08 -5.43 10.31
C THR A 464 12.55 -5.77 10.50
N PHE A 465 12.88 -6.66 11.44
CA PHE A 465 14.26 -7.13 11.62
C PHE A 465 14.78 -7.83 10.35
N TYR A 466 14.01 -8.74 9.74
CA TYR A 466 14.39 -9.37 8.46
C TYR A 466 14.54 -8.35 7.33
N ARG A 467 13.56 -7.45 7.16
CA ARG A 467 13.57 -6.38 6.13
C ARG A 467 14.78 -5.45 6.26
N ASN A 468 15.11 -5.03 7.48
CA ASN A 468 16.27 -4.17 7.72
C ASN A 468 17.61 -4.86 7.38
N ASN A 469 17.62 -6.19 7.38
CA ASN A 469 18.77 -7.01 6.97
C ASN A 469 18.67 -7.47 5.49
N GLY A 470 17.69 -6.97 4.73
CA GLY A 470 17.55 -7.19 3.29
C GLY A 470 16.72 -8.42 2.87
N TYR A 471 16.02 -9.07 3.80
CA TYR A 471 15.19 -10.26 3.56
C TYR A 471 13.70 -9.89 3.55
N ASP A 472 13.31 -9.06 2.58
CA ASP A 472 12.00 -8.40 2.57
C ASP A 472 10.82 -9.35 2.30
N LEU A 473 11.09 -10.55 1.78
CA LEU A 473 10.07 -11.57 1.51
C LEU A 473 9.82 -12.50 2.69
N ALA A 474 10.51 -12.29 3.82
CA ALA A 474 10.18 -13.01 5.05
C ALA A 474 8.72 -12.70 5.46
N GLN A 475 7.97 -13.75 5.79
CA GLN A 475 6.56 -13.65 6.16
C GLN A 475 6.19 -14.69 7.21
N ILE A 476 5.13 -14.41 7.96
CA ILE A 476 4.53 -15.38 8.88
C ILE A 476 3.41 -16.10 8.12
N LYS A 477 3.64 -17.37 7.75
CA LYS A 477 2.68 -18.20 7.01
C LYS A 477 1.60 -18.78 7.91
N GLY A 478 1.91 -19.00 9.18
CA GLY A 478 0.98 -19.59 10.14
C GLY A 478 1.22 -19.03 11.53
N ALA A 479 0.14 -18.85 12.28
CA ALA A 479 0.23 -18.63 13.71
C ALA A 479 -1.02 -19.20 14.40
N SER A 480 -0.82 -19.99 15.45
CA SER A 480 -1.91 -20.65 16.19
C SER A 480 -1.63 -20.65 17.69
N LEU A 481 -2.67 -20.38 18.48
CA LEU A 481 -2.56 -20.29 19.93
C LEU A 481 -3.19 -21.51 20.62
N ASP A 482 -2.39 -22.23 21.42
CA ASP A 482 -2.90 -23.16 22.42
C ASP A 482 -3.26 -22.37 23.69
N THR A 483 -4.55 -22.07 23.86
CA THR A 483 -5.06 -21.26 24.97
C THR A 483 -4.91 -21.96 26.32
N ALA A 484 -4.86 -23.30 26.36
CA ALA A 484 -4.69 -24.06 27.60
C ALA A 484 -3.24 -23.99 28.10
N LYS A 485 -2.27 -24.03 27.17
CA LYS A 485 -0.84 -23.90 27.50
C LYS A 485 -0.34 -22.46 27.51
N GLN A 486 -1.09 -21.53 26.94
CA GLN A 486 -0.67 -20.14 26.74
C GLN A 486 0.56 -20.03 25.84
N GLU A 487 0.63 -20.92 24.84
CA GLU A 487 1.75 -21.07 23.89
C GLU A 487 1.30 -20.73 22.47
N LEU A 488 1.99 -19.78 21.84
CA LEU A 488 1.79 -19.42 20.45
C LEU A 488 2.86 -20.10 19.58
N GLU A 489 2.42 -20.82 18.56
CA GLU A 489 3.30 -21.34 17.51
C GLU A 489 3.26 -20.39 16.31
N ILE A 490 4.43 -19.93 15.85
CA ILE A 490 4.60 -19.10 14.66
C ILE A 490 5.39 -19.90 13.64
N VAL A 491 4.88 -19.96 12.41
CA VAL A 491 5.56 -20.57 11.26
C VAL A 491 6.02 -19.45 10.32
N LEU A 492 7.34 -19.27 10.24
CA LEU A 492 7.99 -18.29 9.37
C LEU A 492 8.35 -18.93 8.03
N ASP A 493 8.20 -18.18 6.95
CA ASP A 493 8.83 -18.44 5.66
C ASP A 493 9.82 -17.32 5.38
N GLU A 494 11.09 -17.66 5.22
CA GLU A 494 12.18 -16.71 4.98
C GLU A 494 12.31 -16.30 3.50
N GLY A 495 11.42 -16.78 2.62
CA GLY A 495 11.39 -16.39 1.21
C GLY A 495 12.47 -17.08 0.38
N ARG A 496 12.57 -18.42 0.51
CA ARG A 496 13.54 -19.21 -0.27
C ARG A 496 13.20 -19.20 -1.75
N ILE A 497 14.22 -19.02 -2.59
CA ILE A 497 14.10 -19.02 -4.04
C ILE A 497 13.86 -20.46 -4.52
N SER A 498 12.72 -20.70 -5.18
CA SER A 498 12.38 -21.98 -5.80
C SER A 498 12.94 -22.13 -7.22
N GLY A 499 13.20 -21.00 -7.91
CA GLY A 499 13.83 -21.01 -9.22
C GLY A 499 14.02 -19.61 -9.80
N ILE A 500 14.82 -19.53 -10.86
CA ILE A 500 15.15 -18.29 -11.55
C ILE A 500 14.96 -18.50 -13.06
N SER A 501 14.30 -17.55 -13.72
CA SER A 501 14.13 -17.52 -15.17
C SER A 501 14.53 -16.16 -15.75
N VAL A 502 14.80 -16.15 -17.05
CA VAL A 502 15.13 -14.94 -17.81
C VAL A 502 14.14 -14.81 -18.95
N GLU A 503 13.62 -13.59 -19.15
CA GLU A 503 12.67 -13.23 -20.22
C GLU A 503 13.21 -12.02 -21.01
N GLY A 504 12.92 -11.97 -22.32
CA GLY A 504 13.33 -10.87 -23.20
C GLY A 504 14.79 -10.93 -23.69
N ASN A 505 15.45 -12.09 -23.55
CA ASN A 505 16.81 -12.35 -24.01
C ASN A 505 16.83 -13.07 -25.38
N ASP A 506 16.31 -12.43 -26.43
CA ASP A 506 16.17 -13.04 -27.76
C ASP A 506 17.53 -13.42 -28.39
N LYS A 507 18.58 -12.62 -28.16
CA LYS A 507 19.93 -12.84 -28.72
C LYS A 507 20.93 -13.32 -27.68
N THR A 508 20.81 -12.83 -26.46
CA THR A 508 21.72 -13.08 -25.34
C THR A 508 21.34 -14.38 -24.69
N ARG A 509 22.33 -15.24 -24.47
CA ARG A 509 22.10 -16.52 -23.83
C ARG A 509 21.76 -16.31 -22.35
N TRP A 510 20.76 -17.03 -21.84
CA TRP A 510 20.28 -16.88 -20.46
C TRP A 510 21.39 -17.02 -19.42
N TRP A 511 22.38 -17.90 -19.63
CA TRP A 511 23.50 -18.11 -18.70
C TRP A 511 24.44 -16.90 -18.61
N VAL A 512 24.50 -16.06 -19.65
CA VAL A 512 25.24 -14.79 -19.60
C VAL A 512 24.54 -13.85 -18.63
N VAL A 513 23.22 -13.74 -18.71
CA VAL A 513 22.43 -12.90 -17.79
C VAL A 513 22.59 -13.39 -16.35
N THR A 514 22.37 -14.68 -16.12
CA THR A 514 22.42 -15.24 -14.75
C THR A 514 23.83 -15.20 -14.18
N SER A 515 24.90 -15.17 -14.98
CA SER A 515 26.27 -14.99 -14.48
C SER A 515 26.53 -13.65 -13.78
N TYR A 516 25.71 -12.63 -14.08
CA TYR A 516 25.73 -11.33 -13.39
C TYR A 516 24.73 -11.27 -12.22
N PHE A 517 23.88 -12.28 -12.04
CA PHE A 517 22.86 -12.27 -11.00
C PHE A 517 23.35 -13.03 -9.76
N PRO A 518 23.51 -12.39 -8.60
CA PRO A 518 24.21 -12.97 -7.46
C PRO A 518 23.29 -13.80 -6.58
N LEU A 519 22.27 -14.47 -7.11
CA LEU A 519 21.31 -15.31 -6.39
C LEU A 519 21.03 -16.56 -7.22
N ASP A 520 20.90 -17.70 -6.54
CA ASP A 520 20.59 -19.00 -7.16
C ASP A 520 19.33 -19.64 -6.55
N ALA A 521 18.81 -20.68 -7.21
CA ALA A 521 17.75 -21.49 -6.62
C ALA A 521 18.23 -22.16 -5.32
N GLY A 522 17.41 -22.11 -4.27
CA GLY A 522 17.75 -22.59 -2.93
C GLY A 522 18.29 -21.50 -2.00
N ASP A 523 18.77 -20.36 -2.52
CA ASP A 523 19.14 -19.21 -1.69
C ASP A 523 17.91 -18.58 -1.02
N LEU A 524 18.13 -17.88 0.11
CA LEU A 524 17.14 -16.94 0.62
C LEU A 524 17.14 -15.69 -0.25
N TYR A 525 15.96 -15.22 -0.64
CA TYR A 525 15.85 -13.99 -1.41
C TYR A 525 16.37 -12.80 -0.58
N SER A 526 17.42 -12.17 -1.09
CA SER A 526 17.97 -10.93 -0.54
C SER A 526 17.77 -9.80 -1.53
N LYS A 527 17.02 -8.78 -1.13
CA LYS A 527 16.79 -7.58 -1.95
C LYS A 527 18.08 -6.87 -2.29
N PHE A 528 19.04 -6.79 -1.36
CA PHE A 528 20.33 -6.14 -1.63
C PHE A 528 21.13 -6.88 -2.70
N ARG A 529 21.16 -8.22 -2.66
CA ARG A 529 21.81 -9.04 -3.70
C ARG A 529 21.05 -8.93 -5.02
N ALA A 530 19.73 -9.06 -5.01
CA ALA A 530 18.89 -8.97 -6.19
C ALA A 530 19.06 -7.62 -6.92
N MET A 531 19.01 -6.51 -6.18
CA MET A 531 19.19 -5.17 -6.76
C MET A 531 20.61 -4.92 -7.26
N ARG A 532 21.64 -5.50 -6.62
CA ARG A 532 23.00 -5.49 -7.16
C ARG A 532 23.06 -6.25 -8.49
N GLY A 533 22.43 -7.42 -8.58
CA GLY A 533 22.32 -8.18 -9.83
C GLY A 533 21.65 -7.40 -10.96
N VAL A 534 20.56 -6.70 -10.67
CA VAL A 534 19.91 -5.80 -11.66
C VAL A 534 20.90 -4.73 -12.16
N GLN A 535 21.67 -4.12 -11.26
CA GLN A 535 22.67 -3.12 -11.61
C GLN A 535 23.82 -3.71 -12.43
N ASP A 536 24.30 -4.90 -12.08
CA ASP A 536 25.40 -5.58 -12.77
C ASP A 536 24.98 -6.02 -14.19
N ILE A 537 23.77 -6.58 -14.35
CA ILE A 537 23.20 -6.93 -15.65
C ILE A 537 23.05 -5.68 -16.52
N TYR A 538 22.46 -4.60 -15.99
CA TYR A 538 22.32 -3.34 -16.74
C TYR A 538 23.69 -2.74 -17.08
N GLY A 539 24.65 -2.82 -16.15
CA GLY A 539 26.02 -2.34 -16.27
C GLY A 539 26.84 -3.06 -17.35
N SER A 540 26.43 -4.25 -17.78
CA SER A 540 27.03 -4.97 -18.92
C SER A 540 26.94 -4.19 -20.24
N GLY A 541 25.96 -3.28 -20.37
CA GLY A 541 25.70 -2.50 -21.57
C GLY A 541 24.97 -3.27 -22.69
N LEU A 542 24.53 -4.51 -22.42
CA LEU A 542 23.80 -5.36 -23.36
C LEU A 542 22.29 -5.07 -23.40
N PHE A 543 21.75 -4.40 -22.39
CA PHE A 543 20.32 -4.22 -22.19
C PHE A 543 19.95 -2.74 -22.06
N ASP A 544 18.79 -2.37 -22.61
CA ASP A 544 18.18 -1.04 -22.43
C ASP A 544 17.27 -0.99 -21.19
N ASN A 545 16.77 -2.15 -20.74
CA ASN A 545 15.99 -2.26 -19.50
C ASN A 545 16.29 -3.59 -18.79
N VAL A 546 16.35 -3.54 -17.46
CA VAL A 546 16.42 -4.71 -16.58
C VAL A 546 15.44 -4.52 -15.43
N ASN A 547 14.55 -5.49 -15.23
CA ASN A 547 13.61 -5.52 -14.12
C ASN A 547 13.50 -6.92 -13.52
N LEU A 548 12.91 -7.02 -12.33
CA LEU A 548 12.58 -8.27 -11.68
C LEU A 548 11.06 -8.39 -11.52
N ARG A 549 10.56 -9.61 -11.70
CA ARG A 549 9.23 -10.03 -11.26
C ARG A 549 9.39 -11.18 -10.29
N LEU A 550 8.65 -11.12 -9.19
CA LEU A 550 8.66 -12.12 -8.14
C LEU A 550 7.28 -12.75 -8.06
N GLU A 551 7.22 -14.07 -8.02
CA GLU A 551 5.97 -14.83 -7.94
C GLU A 551 6.11 -16.02 -7.01
N GLU A 552 5.03 -16.45 -6.37
CA GLU A 552 5.04 -17.69 -5.61
C GLU A 552 4.85 -18.88 -6.57
N ARG A 553 5.87 -19.74 -6.71
CA ARG A 553 5.79 -20.99 -7.49
C ARG A 553 6.47 -22.12 -6.73
N ASN A 554 5.88 -23.32 -6.77
CA ASN A 554 6.39 -24.52 -6.12
C ASN A 554 6.69 -24.33 -4.61
N GLY A 555 5.88 -23.52 -3.91
CA GLY A 555 6.03 -23.27 -2.48
C GLY A 555 7.18 -22.34 -2.08
N GLY A 556 7.85 -21.69 -3.05
CA GLY A 556 8.89 -20.70 -2.81
C GLY A 556 8.85 -19.53 -3.79
N VAL A 557 9.84 -18.66 -3.71
CA VAL A 557 9.97 -17.44 -4.50
C VAL A 557 10.55 -17.78 -5.88
N TRP A 558 9.79 -17.52 -6.93
CA TRP A 558 10.27 -17.58 -8.30
C TRP A 558 10.72 -16.20 -8.76
N VAL A 559 11.98 -16.07 -9.16
CA VAL A 559 12.56 -14.81 -9.63
C VAL A 559 12.63 -14.82 -11.15
N THR A 560 11.91 -13.91 -11.81
CA THR A 560 12.04 -13.69 -13.26
C THR A 560 12.83 -12.42 -13.51
N ILE A 561 13.93 -12.53 -14.23
CA ILE A 561 14.72 -11.41 -14.72
C ILE A 561 14.14 -11.02 -16.09
N ILE A 562 13.47 -9.87 -16.15
CA ILE A 562 12.84 -9.36 -17.37
C ILE A 562 13.78 -8.34 -18.00
N LEU A 563 14.07 -8.52 -19.28
CA LEU A 563 15.07 -7.75 -20.00
C LEU A 563 14.49 -7.13 -21.27
N ARG A 564 15.07 -6.01 -21.68
CA ARG A 564 14.97 -5.52 -23.05
C ARG A 564 16.36 -5.40 -23.62
N GLU A 565 16.69 -6.24 -24.59
CA GLU A 565 17.97 -6.18 -25.26
C GLU A 565 18.17 -4.86 -25.99
N ARG A 566 19.38 -4.31 -25.86
CA ARG A 566 19.78 -3.16 -26.62
C ARG A 566 19.85 -3.57 -28.09
N LYS A 567 19.16 -2.82 -28.96
CA LYS A 567 19.32 -2.98 -30.40
C LYS A 567 20.71 -2.49 -30.78
N PHE A 568 21.66 -3.41 -30.92
CA PHE A 568 22.94 -3.13 -31.56
C PHE A 568 22.65 -2.80 -33.03
N THR A 569 22.89 -1.54 -33.39
CA THR A 569 22.98 -1.06 -34.77
C THR A 569 24.39 -1.23 -35.28
#